data_AF-A0A522XGK8-F1
#
_entry.id   AF-A0A522XGK8-F1
#
_cell.length_a   1.000
_cell.length_b   1.000
_cell.length_c   1.000
_cell.angle_alpha   90.00
_cell.angle_beta   90.00
_cell.angle_gamma   90.00
#
_symmetry.space_group_name_H-M   'P 1'
#
loop_
_entity.id
_entity.type
_entity.pdbx_description
1 polymer ?
#
loop_
_entity_poly.entity_id
_entity_poly.type
_entity_poly.pdbx_seq_one_letter_code
_entity_poly.pdbx_strand_id
1 'polypeptide(L)' 'MSNYVFVIDTDKNPCDPVHPAKARLLLNQNKAAVFRRYPFTIILKEGQNKEGQNARPTPLTVKIDPG' A
#
# COMPACT_ATOMS: atom_id res chain seq x y z
N MET A 1 3.44 6.87 16.81
CA MET A 1 4.11 6.16 15.70
C MET A 1 3.11 6.02 14.56
N SER A 2 3.37 6.63 13.41
CA SER A 2 2.53 6.43 12.22
C SER A 2 2.85 5.05 11.66
N ASN A 3 1.95 4.08 11.89
CA ASN A 3 2.05 2.76 11.28
C ASN A 3 1.47 2.84 9.86
N TYR A 4 2.10 2.21 8.89
CA TYR A 4 1.67 2.19 7.49
C TYR A 4 1.53 0.74 7.01
N VAL A 5 0.64 0.54 6.05
CA VAL A 5 0.39 -0.76 5.41
C VAL A 5 0.95 -0.73 3.99
N PHE A 6 1.72 -1.75 3.64
CA PHE A 6 2.22 -1.89 2.27
C PHE A 6 1.11 -2.32 1.33
N VAL A 7 1.11 -1.76 0.13
CA VAL A 7 0.10 -2.01 -0.90
C VAL A 7 0.80 -2.40 -2.18
N ILE A 8 0.27 -3.41 -2.85
CA ILE A 8 0.67 -3.80 -4.21
C ILE A 8 -0.55 -3.84 -5.12
N ASP A 9 -0.33 -3.64 -6.41
CA ASP A 9 -1.35 -3.78 -7.45
C ASP A 9 -1.52 -5.26 -7.90
N THR A 10 -2.40 -5.47 -8.87
CA THR A 10 -2.66 -6.79 -9.47
C THR A 10 -1.45 -7.37 -10.21
N ASP A 11 -0.55 -6.51 -10.71
CA ASP A 11 0.69 -6.88 -11.40
C ASP A 11 1.86 -7.06 -10.40
N LYS A 12 1.58 -6.93 -9.09
CA LYS A 12 2.52 -7.02 -7.97
C LYS A 12 3.55 -5.89 -7.93
N ASN A 13 3.27 -4.75 -8.56
CA ASN A 13 4.08 -3.56 -8.40
C ASN A 13 3.76 -2.88 -7.06
N PRO A 14 4.76 -2.26 -6.41
CA PRO A 14 4.54 -1.51 -5.18
C PRO A 14 3.76 -0.21 -5.45
N CYS A 15 2.76 0.06 -4.61
CA CYS A 15 2.05 1.34 -4.57
C CYS A 15 2.46 2.14 -3.32
N ASP A 16 1.99 3.38 -3.22
CA ASP A 16 2.19 4.18 -2.01
C ASP A 16 1.59 3.46 -0.78
N PRO A 17 2.33 3.40 0.33
CA PRO A 17 1.82 2.82 1.56
C PRO A 17 0.66 3.65 2.10
N VAL A 18 -0.33 2.98 2.69
CA VAL A 18 -1.54 3.64 3.17
C VAL A 18 -1.64 3.57 4.68
N HIS A 19 -2.34 4.53 5.28
CA HIS A 19 -2.68 4.47 6.69
C HIS A 19 -3.57 3.23 6.98
N PRO A 20 -3.42 2.54 8.13
CA PRO A 20 -4.20 1.35 8.48
C PRO A 20 -5.71 1.53 8.38
N ALA A 21 -6.22 2.73 8.64
CA ALA A 21 -7.64 3.06 8.46
C ALA A 21 -8.10 2.86 7.01
N LYS A 22 -7.31 3.31 6.03
CA LYS A 22 -7.60 3.14 4.60
C LYS A 22 -7.45 1.66 4.19
N ALA A 23 -6.45 0.95 4.69
CA ALA A 23 -6.30 -0.49 4.44
C ALA A 23 -7.52 -1.29 4.92
N ARG A 24 -8.02 -1.02 6.14
CA ARG A 24 -9.23 -1.65 6.67
C ARG A 24 -10.45 -1.33 5.82
N LEU A 25 -10.61 -0.08 5.39
CA LEU A 25 -11.72 0.33 4.51
C LEU A 25 -11.69 -0.46 3.19
N LEU A 26 -10.51 -0.60 2.55
CA LEU A 26 -10.37 -1.38 1.31
C LEU A 26 -10.67 -2.87 1.50
N LEU A 27 -10.22 -3.46 2.60
CA LEU A 27 -10.50 -4.86 2.94
C LEU A 27 -12.00 -5.08 3.22
N ASN A 28 -12.63 -4.21 4.02
CA ASN A 28 -14.06 -4.28 4.34
C ASN A 28 -14.95 -4.10 3.10
N GLN A 29 -14.52 -3.24 2.16
CA GLN A 29 -15.19 -3.05 0.88
C GLN A 29 -14.89 -4.15 -0.15
N ASN A 30 -14.14 -5.20 0.23
CA ASN A 30 -13.69 -6.26 -0.67
C ASN A 30 -12.86 -5.80 -1.88
N LYS A 31 -12.34 -4.56 -1.88
CA LYS A 31 -11.50 -3.98 -2.94
C LYS A 31 -10.04 -4.40 -2.88
N ALA A 32 -9.62 -4.95 -1.73
CA ALA A 32 -8.29 -5.50 -1.53
C ALA A 32 -8.36 -6.88 -0.86
N ALA A 33 -7.26 -7.62 -0.90
CA ALA A 33 -7.05 -8.85 -0.14
C ALA A 33 -5.74 -8.78 0.63
N VAL A 34 -5.60 -9.59 1.68
CA VAL A 34 -4.31 -9.74 2.37
C VAL A 34 -3.37 -10.54 1.49
N PHE A 35 -2.23 -9.96 1.14
CA PHE A 35 -1.18 -10.62 0.36
C PHE A 35 -0.23 -11.40 1.27
N ARG A 36 0.27 -10.77 2.34
CA ARG A 36 1.08 -11.41 3.38
C ARG A 36 0.86 -10.77 4.75
N ARG A 37 1.05 -11.55 5.81
CA ARG A 37 0.84 -11.10 7.20
C ARG A 37 2.02 -10.31 7.79
N TYR A 38 3.26 -10.64 7.40
CA TYR A 38 4.44 -9.89 7.86
C TYR A 38 5.50 -9.71 6.76
N PRO A 39 5.96 -8.45 6.54
CA PRO A 39 5.27 -7.23 6.95
C PRO A 39 3.86 -7.17 6.32
N PHE A 40 2.88 -6.65 7.07
CA PHE A 40 1.49 -6.67 6.65
C PHE A 40 1.31 -5.94 5.31
N THR A 41 0.85 -6.67 4.30
CA THR A 41 0.75 -6.18 2.92
C THR A 41 -0.60 -6.56 2.34
N ILE A 42 -1.27 -5.62 1.67
CA ILE A 42 -2.52 -5.86 0.94
C ILE A 42 -2.29 -5.76 -0.57
N ILE A 43 -3.07 -6.52 -1.34
CA ILE A 43 -3.11 -6.46 -2.80
C ILE A 43 -4.46 -5.90 -3.25
N LEU A 44 -4.47 -4.95 -4.18
CA LEU A 44 -5.68 -4.42 -4.78
C LEU A 44 -6.29 -5.44 -5.77
N LYS A 45 -7.61 -5.61 -5.75
CA LYS A 45 -8.30 -6.58 -6.64
C LYS A 45 -8.68 -6.01 -8.00
N GLU A 46 -9.00 -4.73 -8.04
CA GLU A 46 -9.26 -4.01 -9.28
C GLU A 46 -8.00 -3.23 -9.64
N GLY A 47 -7.53 -3.40 -10.87
CA GLY A 47 -6.53 -2.52 -11.43
C GLY A 47 -7.13 -1.12 -11.42
N GLN A 48 -6.59 -0.23 -10.60
CA GLN A 48 -7.07 1.14 -10.56
C GLN A 48 -7.03 1.66 -12.00
N ASN A 49 -8.21 2.03 -12.54
CA ASN A 49 -8.34 2.47 -13.92
C ASN A 49 -7.21 3.45 -14.26
N LYS A 50 -6.54 3.16 -15.38
CA LYS A 50 -5.17 3.53 -15.76
C LYS A 50 -4.94 5.02 -16.05
N GLU A 51 -5.52 5.92 -15.28
CA GLU A 51 -5.38 7.36 -15.42
C GLU A 51 -4.98 7.97 -14.07
N GLY A 52 -3.75 7.71 -13.63
CA GLY A 52 -3.16 8.43 -12.49
C GLY A 52 -2.20 7.65 -11.59
N GLN A 53 -2.17 6.31 -11.67
CA GLN A 53 -1.42 5.46 -10.72
C GLN A 53 -0.40 4.51 -11.37
N ASN A 54 -0.05 4.73 -12.65
CA ASN A 54 1.25 4.28 -13.20
C ASN A 54 2.42 5.10 -12.63
N ALA A 55 2.21 5.78 -11.50
CA ALA A 55 3.16 6.62 -10.83
C ALA A 55 3.98 5.73 -9.91
N ARG A 56 5.27 5.65 -10.22
CA ARG A 56 6.31 5.19 -9.30
C ARG A 56 5.98 5.69 -7.88
N PRO A 57 6.00 4.80 -6.86
CA PRO A 57 5.66 5.22 -5.50
C PRO A 57 6.53 6.39 -5.07
N THR A 58 5.93 7.28 -4.29
CA THR A 58 6.61 8.47 -3.78
C THR A 58 7.85 8.04 -2.99
N PRO A 59 9.04 8.61 -3.27
CA PRO A 59 10.25 8.22 -2.56
C PRO A 59 10.10 8.58 -1.08
N LEU A 60 10.32 7.58 -0.22
CA LEU A 60 10.28 7.75 1.23
C LEU A 60 11.67 8.12 1.74
N THR A 61 11.75 9.14 2.59
CA THR A 61 13.00 9.51 3.27
C THR A 61 13.10 8.79 4.60
N VAL A 62 14.14 7.98 4.76
CA VAL A 62 14.49 7.40 6.06
C VAL A 62 15.31 8.44 6.83
N LYS A 63 14.74 8.97 7.91
CA LYS A 63 15.50 9.80 8.85
C LYS A 63 16.27 8.88 9.79
N ILE A 64 17.59 8.81 9.60
CA ILE A 64 18.50 8.12 10.50
C ILE A 64 19.12 9.20 11.39
N ASP A 65 18.93 9.07 12.70
CA ASP A 65 19.59 9.95 13.66
C ASP A 65 21.08 9.60 13.72
N PRO A 66 22.01 10.56 13.53
CA PRO A 66 23.44 10.28 13.63
C PRO A 66 23.92 9.96 15.06
N GLY A 67 23.11 10.19 16.09
CA GLY A 67 23.45 9.95 17.49
C GLY A 67 23.30 11.19 18.36
#